data_AF-A0A948ML74-F1
#
_entry.id   AF-A0A948ML74-F1
#
_cell.length_a   1.000
_cell.length_b   1.000
_cell.length_c   1.000
_cell.angle_alpha   90.00
_cell.angle_beta   90.00
_cell.angle_gamma   90.00
#
_symmetry.space_group_name_H-M   'P 1'
#
loop_
_entity.id
_entity.type
_entity.pdbx_description
1 polymer ?
#
loop_
_entity_poly.entity_id
_entity_poly.type
_entity_poly.pdbx_seq_one_letter_code
_entity_poly.pdbx_strand_id
1 'polypeptide(L)' 'MIQIDEDWMATIFCALEDAIKYNDGLRNSQTVKDIEDIEEWLMQLFHCKEYLKDQIQQQPDLKQKLAKYLQR' A
#
# COMPACT_ATOMS: atom_id res chain seq x y z
N MET A 1 -2.32 -11.42 17.87
CA MET A 1 -2.54 -10.75 16.57
C MET A 1 -2.50 -9.26 16.82
N ILE A 2 -1.68 -8.51 16.07
CA ILE A 2 -1.72 -7.04 16.11
C ILE A 2 -2.94 -6.63 15.29
N GLN A 3 -3.84 -5.86 15.89
CA GLN A 3 -5.01 -5.31 15.23
C GLN A 3 -4.72 -3.85 14.92
N ILE A 4 -4.72 -3.49 13.64
CA ILE A 4 -4.53 -2.11 13.19
C ILE A 4 -5.87 -1.39 13.34
N ASP A 5 -5.84 -0.15 13.83
CA ASP A 5 -7.03 0.69 13.94
C ASP A 5 -7.65 0.98 12.55
N GLU A 6 -8.99 1.07 12.48
CA GLU A 6 -9.71 1.24 11.21
C GLU A 6 -9.28 2.50 10.45
N ASP A 7 -9.09 3.62 11.15
CA ASP A 7 -8.70 4.90 10.55
C ASP A 7 -7.24 4.85 10.07
N TRP A 8 -6.41 4.07 10.76
CA TRP A 8 -5.02 3.85 10.37
C TRP A 8 -4.92 2.93 9.16
N MET A 9 -5.77 1.90 9.02
CA MET A 9 -5.77 1.03 7.85
C MET A 9 -5.97 1.81 6.55
N ALA A 10 -6.90 2.77 6.55
CA ALA A 10 -7.14 3.66 5.42
C ALA A 10 -5.90 4.46 5.03
N THR A 11 -5.31 5.08 6.04
CA THR A 11 -4.16 5.97 5.90
C THR A 11 -2.96 5.19 5.38
N ILE A 12 -2.72 4.00 5.95
CA ILE A 12 -1.64 3.11 5.51
C ILE A 12 -1.89 2.62 4.09
N PHE A 13 -3.13 2.24 3.74
CA PHE A 13 -3.44 1.79 2.38
C PHE A 13 -3.17 2.88 1.34
N CYS A 14 -3.58 4.12 1.59
CA CYS A 14 -3.25 5.25 0.71
C CYS A 14 -1.74 5.53 0.66
N ALA A 15 -1.05 5.47 1.80
CA ALA A 15 0.39 5.68 1.85
C ALA A 15 1.16 4.61 1.06
N LEU A 16 0.70 3.36 1.08
CA LEU A 16 1.27 2.27 0.28
C LEU A 16 1.08 2.52 -1.23
N GLU A 17 -0.07 3.01 -1.66
CA GLU A 17 -0.29 3.39 -3.07
C GLU A 17 0.69 4.46 -3.54
N ASP A 18 0.88 5.50 -2.73
CA ASP A 18 1.81 6.59 -3.05
C ASP A 18 3.26 6.11 -3.02
N ALA A 19 3.62 5.27 -2.04
CA ALA A 19 4.94 4.66 -1.96
C ALA A 19 5.23 3.77 -3.17
N ILE A 20 4.28 2.94 -3.61
CA ILE A 20 4.42 2.09 -4.80
C ILE A 20 4.65 2.97 -6.03
N LYS A 21 3.82 4.00 -6.26
CA LYS A 21 3.98 4.92 -7.41
C LYS A 21 5.34 5.62 -7.40
N TYR A 22 5.78 6.08 -6.23
CA TYR A 22 7.07 6.75 -6.09
C TYR A 22 8.24 5.82 -6.38
N ASN A 23 8.24 4.60 -5.81
CA ASN A 23 9.31 3.62 -6.03
C ASN A 23 9.32 3.10 -7.47
N ASP A 24 8.15 2.96 -8.10
CA ASP A 24 8.05 2.63 -9.52
C ASP A 24 8.65 3.73 -10.41
N GLY A 25 8.55 5.00 -9.99
CA GLY A 25 9.27 6.11 -10.62
C GLY A 25 10.78 6.04 -10.40
N LEU A 26 11.21 5.73 -9.16
CA LEU A 26 12.63 5.63 -8.80
C LEU A 26 13.37 4.55 -9.56
N ARG A 27 12.74 3.41 -9.87
CA ARG A 27 13.36 2.32 -10.65
C ARG A 27 13.91 2.79 -12.01
N ASN A 28 13.35 3.89 -12.55
CA ASN A 28 13.75 4.49 -13.83
C ASN A 28 14.65 5.73 -13.65
N SER A 29 15.03 6.07 -12.43
CA SER A 29 15.87 7.23 -12.12
C SER A 29 17.35 6.97 -12.41
N GLN A 30 18.04 7.97 -12.93
CA GLN A 30 19.49 7.93 -13.17
C GLN A 30 20.33 7.88 -11.87
N THR A 31 19.71 8.12 -10.72
CA THR A 31 20.39 8.16 -9.41
C THR A 31 20.39 6.82 -8.69
N VAL A 32 19.55 5.86 -9.13
CA VAL A 32 19.47 4.54 -8.52
C VAL A 32 20.58 3.68 -9.10
N LYS A 33 21.43 3.15 -8.21
CA LYS A 33 22.56 2.28 -8.57
C LYS A 33 22.24 0.81 -8.42
N ASP A 34 21.26 0.49 -7.59
CA ASP A 34 20.81 -0.86 -7.32
C ASP A 34 19.30 -0.92 -7.52
N ILE A 35 18.89 -1.55 -8.61
CA ILE A 35 17.47 -1.70 -8.98
C ILE A 35 16.85 -2.87 -8.22
N GLU A 36 17.64 -3.88 -7.85
CA GLU A 36 17.16 -5.09 -7.18
C GLU A 36 16.60 -4.74 -5.80
N ASP A 37 17.26 -3.84 -5.06
CA ASP A 37 16.75 -3.30 -3.80
C ASP A 37 15.37 -2.63 -3.95
N ILE A 38 15.16 -1.87 -5.04
CA ILE A 38 13.88 -1.21 -5.30
C ILE A 38 12.80 -2.22 -5.68
N GLU A 39 13.14 -3.23 -6.47
CA GLU A 39 12.21 -4.31 -6.83
C GLU A 39 11.78 -5.12 -5.60
N GLU A 40 12.71 -5.43 -4.69
CA GLU A 40 12.38 -6.10 -3.43
C GLU A 40 11.44 -5.24 -2.58
N TRP A 41 11.72 -3.94 -2.43
CA TRP A 41 10.84 -3.04 -1.70
C TRP A 41 9.45 -2.95 -2.33
N LEU A 42 9.37 -2.83 -3.65
CA LEU A 42 8.10 -2.81 -4.38
C LEU A 42 7.31 -4.09 -4.12
N MET A 43 7.95 -5.26 -4.18
CA MET A 43 7.31 -6.54 -3.88
C MET A 43 6.72 -6.55 -2.45
N GLN A 44 7.47 -6.11 -1.45
CA GLN A 44 6.99 -6.05 -0.06
C GLN A 44 5.83 -5.07 0.11
N LEU A 45 5.88 -3.91 -0.54
CA LEU A 45 4.80 -2.92 -0.53
C LEU A 45 3.52 -3.48 -1.16
N PHE A 46 3.62 -4.20 -2.29
CA PHE A 46 2.49 -4.88 -2.91
C PHE A 46 1.88 -5.95 -2.01
N HIS A 47 2.71 -6.79 -1.38
CA HIS A 47 2.23 -7.80 -0.44
C HIS A 47 1.52 -7.17 0.76
N CYS A 48 2.06 -6.08 1.32
CA CYS A 48 1.43 -5.35 2.41
C CYS A 48 0.08 -4.75 2.01
N LYS A 49 0.01 -4.17 0.81
CA LYS A 49 -1.22 -3.60 0.25
C LYS A 49 -2.31 -4.64 0.04
N GLU A 50 -1.98 -5.80 -0.54
CA GLU A 50 -2.95 -6.88 -0.73
C GLU A 50 -3.40 -7.47 0.62
N TYR A 51 -2.51 -7.63 1.60
CA TYR A 51 -2.89 -8.02 2.95
C TYR A 51 -3.91 -7.05 3.57
N LEU A 52 -3.66 -5.73 3.51
CA LEU A 52 -4.59 -4.74 4.05
C LEU A 52 -5.92 -4.74 3.31
N LYS A 53 -5.90 -4.89 1.98
CA LYS A 53 -7.10 -5.00 1.15
C LYS A 53 -7.96 -6.19 1.58
N ASP A 54 -7.37 -7.34 1.83
CA ASP A 54 -8.09 -8.53 2.31
C ASP A 54 -8.70 -8.27 3.70
N GLN A 55 -7.97 -7.62 4.61
CA GLN A 55 -8.48 -7.23 5.93
C GLN A 55 -9.66 -6.25 5.83
N ILE A 56 -9.60 -5.28 4.92
CA ILE A 56 -10.69 -4.31 4.68
C ILE A 56 -11.91 -5.00 4.05
N GLN A 57 -11.71 -5.93 3.11
CA GLN A 57 -12.82 -6.65 2.46
C GLN A 57 -13.61 -7.53 3.43
N GLN A 58 -12.96 -8.04 4.48
CA GLN A 58 -13.61 -8.83 5.53
C GLN A 58 -14.44 -7.98 6.50
N GLN A 59 -14.38 -6.65 6.40
CA GLN A 59 -15.04 -5.72 7.32
C GLN A 59 -15.96 -4.74 6.54
N PRO A 60 -17.26 -5.08 6.38
CA PRO A 60 -18.20 -4.31 5.54
C PRO A 60 -18.34 -2.83 5.93
N ASP A 61 -18.34 -2.53 7.22
CA ASP A 61 -18.47 -1.16 7.74
C ASP A 61 -17.23 -0.33 7.41
N LEU A 62 -16.05 -0.92 7.53
CA LEU A 62 -14.77 -0.37 7.11
C LEU A 62 -14.77 -0.14 5.60
N LYS A 63 -15.19 -1.12 4.80
CA LYS A 63 -15.30 -0.96 3.34
C LYS A 63 -16.18 0.23 2.95
N GLN A 64 -17.28 0.46 3.65
CA GLN A 64 -18.17 1.60 3.38
C GLN A 64 -17.54 2.93 3.82
N LYS A 65 -16.91 2.99 4.99
CA LYS A 65 -16.16 4.18 5.45
C LYS A 65 -14.98 4.52 4.52
N LEU A 66 -14.32 3.49 3.99
CA LEU A 66 -13.11 3.60 3.17
C LEU A 66 -13.40 3.71 1.68
N ALA A 67 -14.64 3.52 1.23
CA ALA A 67 -15.04 3.61 -0.18
C ALA A 67 -14.55 4.90 -0.86
N LYS A 68 -14.56 6.02 -0.13
CA LYS A 68 -14.07 7.33 -0.64
C LYS A 68 -12.56 7.36 -0.92
N TYR A 69 -11.77 6.49 -0.27
CA TYR A 69 -10.33 6.38 -0.46
C TYR A 69 -9.95 5.28 -1.45
N LEU A 70 -10.83 4.29 -1.67
CA LEU A 70 -10.61 3.13 -2.55
C LEU A 70 -11.05 3.34 -4.01
N GLN A 71 -11.73 4.45 -4.35
CA GLN A 71 -12.25 4.73 -5.70
C GLN A 71 -11.28 5.49 -6.64
N ARG A 72 -9.96 5.43 -6.41
CA ARG A 72 -8.97 6.12 -7.25
C ARG A 72 -8.30 5.21 -8.28
#